data_AF-A0A0D7ERA4-F1
#
_entry.id   AF-A0A0D7ERA4-F1
#
_cell.length_a   1.000
_cell.length_b   1.000
_cell.length_c   1.000
_cell.angle_alpha   90.00
_cell.angle_beta   90.00
_cell.angle_gamma   90.00
#
_symmetry.space_group_name_H-M   'P 1'
#
loop_
_entity.id
_entity.type
_entity.pdbx_description
1 polymer ?
#
loop_
_entity_poly.entity_id
_entity_poly.type
_entity_poly.pdbx_seq_one_letter_code
_entity_poly.pdbx_strand_id
1 'polypeptide(L)'
;MMTAPHRAFFGDAEYEFRITASLISELERKTNAGIGTLCSRIFARQFTQADINETIRLALIGGGVAPERAASLIASYAVDRSLSETYPLAVAILDALWFGQPHEASNGQT
;
A
#
# COMPACT_ATOMS: atom_id res chain seq x y z
N MET A 1 7.56 -9.83 -14.02
CA MET A 1 6.16 -10.24 -13.76
C MET A 1 5.39 -9.01 -13.29
N MET A 2 4.19 -8.76 -13.82
CA MET A 2 3.34 -7.65 -13.38
C MET A 2 2.62 -8.03 -12.09
N THR A 3 2.89 -7.31 -11.00
CA THR A 3 2.17 -7.44 -9.74
C THR A 3 0.74 -6.92 -9.92
N ALA A 4 -0.26 -7.73 -9.57
CA ALA A 4 -1.67 -7.33 -9.66
C ALA A 4 -1.99 -6.24 -8.61
N PRO A 5 -2.85 -5.25 -8.94
CA PRO A 5 -3.23 -4.19 -8.02
C PRO A 5 -4.13 -4.72 -6.90
N HIS A 6 -4.00 -4.17 -5.69
CA HIS A 6 -4.99 -4.33 -4.61
C HIS A 6 -6.06 -3.25 -4.78
N ARG A 7 -7.35 -3.60 -4.68
CA ARG A 7 -8.46 -2.64 -4.78
C ARG A 7 -9.14 -2.49 -3.42
N ALA A 8 -9.33 -1.24 -2.98
CA ALA A 8 -10.00 -0.95 -1.71
C ALA A 8 -10.58 0.48 -1.68
N PHE A 9 -11.56 0.71 -0.81
CA PHE A 9 -12.05 2.04 -0.50
C PHE A 9 -11.06 2.80 0.39
N PHE A 10 -10.78 4.06 0.07
CA PHE A 10 -9.94 4.91 0.91
C PHE A 10 -10.39 6.38 0.83
N GLY A 11 -10.86 6.90 1.96
CA GLY A 11 -11.32 8.29 2.05
C GLY A 11 -12.65 8.52 1.32
N ASP A 12 -12.58 8.75 0.01
CA ASP A 12 -13.70 9.23 -0.81
C ASP A 12 -14.12 8.32 -1.96
N ALA A 13 -13.31 7.33 -2.33
CA ALA A 13 -13.61 6.43 -3.44
C ALA A 13 -12.87 5.08 -3.32
N GLU A 14 -13.20 4.16 -4.22
CA GLU A 14 -12.38 2.99 -4.48
C GLU A 14 -11.15 3.35 -5.32
N TYR A 15 -9.99 2.83 -4.94
CA TYR A 15 -8.73 3.05 -5.61
C TYR A 15 -8.03 1.73 -5.93
N GLU A 16 -7.22 1.74 -6.99
CA GLU A 16 -6.19 0.73 -7.18
C GLU A 16 -4.93 1.13 -6.41
N PHE A 17 -4.34 0.16 -5.73
CA PHE A 17 -3.10 0.28 -4.99
C PHE A 17 -2.09 -0.69 -5.59
N ARG A 18 -0.98 -0.15 -6.12
CA ARG A 18 0.07 -0.96 -6.74
C ARG A 18 1.44 -0.36 -6.47
N ILE A 19 2.35 -1.17 -5.93
CA ILE A 19 3.77 -0.81 -5.86
C ILE A 19 4.46 -1.44 -7.07
N THR A 20 4.86 -0.61 -8.03
CA THR A 20 5.64 -1.05 -9.20
C THR A 20 7.12 -1.15 -8.83
N ALA A 21 7.90 -1.88 -9.64
CA ALA A 21 9.34 -2.02 -9.42
C ALA A 21 10.07 -0.66 -9.33
N SER A 22 9.65 0.34 -10.10
CA SER A 22 10.23 1.69 -10.06
C SER A 22 9.85 2.47 -8.79
N LEU A 23 8.72 2.15 -8.17
CA LEU A 23 8.28 2.81 -6.93
C LEU A 23 8.91 2.19 -5.68
N ILE A 24 9.46 0.97 -5.77
CA ILE A 24 10.17 0.34 -4.65
C ILE A 24 11.33 1.22 -4.18
N SER A 25 12.20 1.68 -5.10
CA SER A 25 13.35 2.50 -4.72
C SER A 25 12.96 3.84 -4.08
N GLU A 26 11.85 4.43 -4.52
CA GLU A 26 11.33 5.66 -3.90
C GLU A 26 10.75 5.37 -2.51
N LEU A 27 10.06 4.24 -2.33
CA LEU A 27 9.55 3.80 -1.03
C LEU A 27 10.70 3.55 -0.04
N GLU A 28 11.77 2.89 -0.47
CA GLU A 28 12.96 2.65 0.35
C GLU A 28 13.61 3.97 0.78
N ARG A 29 13.73 4.93 -0.14
CA ARG A 29 14.27 6.27 0.15
C ARG A 29 13.40 7.03 1.15
N LYS A 30 12.08 6.98 0.99
CA LYS A 30 11.12 7.70 1.86
C LYS A 30 11.04 7.12 3.26
N THR A 31 11.21 5.81 3.39
CA THR A 31 11.05 5.08 4.65
C THR A 31 12.38 4.71 5.32
N ASN A 32 13.50 5.10 4.68
CA ASN A 32 14.87 4.82 5.09
C ASN A 32 15.10 3.33 5.47
N ALA A 33 14.53 2.42 4.68
CA ALA A 33 14.64 0.98 4.89
C ALA A 33 14.55 0.26 3.55
N GLY A 34 15.31 -0.83 3.39
CA GLY A 34 15.12 -1.73 2.26
C GLY A 34 13.75 -2.41 2.30
N ILE A 35 13.23 -2.84 1.15
CA ILE A 35 11.86 -3.36 1.02
C ILE A 35 11.59 -4.57 1.95
N GLY A 36 12.57 -5.45 2.13
CA GLY A 36 12.44 -6.59 3.07
C GLY A 36 12.31 -6.16 4.52
N THR A 37 13.08 -5.15 4.94
CA THR A 37 13.00 -4.58 6.29
C THR A 37 11.66 -3.88 6.49
N LEU A 38 11.19 -3.13 5.49
CA LEU A 38 9.89 -2.47 5.52
C LEU A 38 8.73 -3.46 5.70
N CYS A 39 8.70 -4.53 4.89
CA CYS A 39 7.67 -5.58 5.03
C CYS A 39 7.74 -6.24 6.41
N SER A 40 8.94 -6.63 6.87
CA SER A 40 9.12 -7.27 8.17
C SER A 40 8.60 -6.39 9.32
N ARG A 41 8.97 -5.11 9.37
CA ARG A 41 8.52 -4.22 10.45
C ARG A 41 7.03 -3.92 10.40
N ILE A 42 6.44 -3.78 9.21
CA ILE A 42 4.99 -3.56 9.10
C ILE A 42 4.24 -4.79 9.61
N PHE A 43 4.58 -5.99 9.14
CA PHE A 43 3.91 -7.22 9.58
C PHE A 43 4.10 -7.50 11.08
N ALA A 44 5.26 -7.13 11.64
CA ALA A 44 5.53 -7.23 13.07
C ALA A 44 4.93 -6.09 13.92
N ARG A 45 4.21 -5.13 13.31
CA ARG A 45 3.70 -3.91 13.97
C ARG A 45 4.78 -3.04 14.65
N GLN A 46 5.98 -3.03 14.07
CA GLN A 46 7.12 -2.21 14.48
C GLN A 46 7.38 -1.06 13.49
N PHE A 47 6.32 -0.60 12.82
CA PHE A 47 6.38 0.42 11.79
C PHE A 47 6.39 1.83 12.39
N THR A 48 6.99 2.75 11.65
CA THR A 48 6.79 4.20 11.83
C THR A 48 5.52 4.63 11.09
N GLN A 49 4.96 5.78 11.45
CA GLN A 49 3.81 6.32 10.72
C GLN A 49 4.15 6.65 9.25
N ALA A 50 5.40 7.05 8.97
CA ALA A 50 5.88 7.27 7.61
C ALA A 50 5.82 6.00 6.76
N ASP A 51 6.05 4.84 7.35
CA ASP A 51 5.99 3.55 6.65
C ASP A 51 4.60 3.27 6.10
N ILE A 52 3.57 3.50 6.91
CA ILE A 52 2.17 3.32 6.53
C ILE A 52 1.78 4.37 5.48
N ASN A 53 2.06 5.64 5.76
CA ASN A 53 1.66 6.74 4.89
C ASN A 53 2.31 6.65 3.51
N GLU A 54 3.62 6.41 3.43
CA GLU A 54 4.35 6.37 2.16
C GLU A 54 4.04 5.09 1.38
N THR A 55 3.77 3.96 2.06
CA THR A 55 3.29 2.73 1.40
C THR A 55 1.96 3.00 0.69
N ILE A 56 0.97 3.59 1.38
CA ILE A 56 -0.33 3.88 0.79
C ILE A 56 -0.20 4.95 -0.32
N ARG A 57 0.58 6.02 -0.07
CA ARG A 57 0.76 7.13 -1.02
C ARG A 57 1.36 6.65 -2.34
N LEU A 58 2.44 5.88 -2.28
CA LEU A 58 3.11 5.38 -3.47
C LEU A 58 2.29 4.30 -4.15
N ALA A 59 1.53 3.50 -3.41
CA ALA A 59 0.63 2.51 -4.00
C ALA A 59 -0.52 3.16 -4.78
N LEU A 60 -1.10 4.25 -4.27
CA LEU A 60 -2.07 5.07 -5.02
C LEU A 60 -1.47 5.58 -6.34
N ILE A 61 -0.23 6.07 -6.29
CA ILE A 61 0.47 6.56 -7.49
C ILE A 61 0.68 5.44 -8.51
N GLY A 62 1.12 4.27 -8.08
CA GLY A 62 1.27 3.13 -8.99
C GLY A 62 -0.06 2.55 -9.49
N GLY A 63 -1.17 2.84 -8.79
CA GLY A 63 -2.54 2.58 -9.25
C GLY A 63 -3.13 3.67 -10.16
N GLY A 64 -2.36 4.70 -10.50
CA GLY A 64 -2.76 5.72 -11.47
C GLY A 64 -3.26 7.05 -10.86
N VAL A 65 -3.24 7.20 -9.54
CA VAL A 65 -3.59 8.46 -8.88
C VAL A 65 -2.46 9.47 -9.05
N ALA A 66 -2.78 10.71 -9.45
CA ALA A 66 -1.78 11.76 -9.59
C ALA A 66 -1.04 12.03 -8.25
N PRO A 67 0.29 12.30 -8.24
CA PRO A 67 1.07 12.46 -7.01
C PRO A 67 0.53 13.50 -6.02
N GLU A 68 0.09 14.65 -6.51
CA GLU A 68 -0.50 15.72 -5.68
C GLU A 68 -1.82 15.27 -5.04
N ARG A 69 -2.63 14.51 -5.80
CA ARG A 69 -3.87 13.94 -5.28
C ARG A 69 -3.60 12.87 -4.22
N ALA A 70 -2.64 11.98 -4.46
CA ALA A 70 -2.24 10.97 -3.49
C ALA A 70 -1.74 11.60 -2.18
N ALA A 71 -0.94 12.68 -2.25
CA ALA A 71 -0.52 13.42 -1.07
C ALA A 71 -1.70 14.04 -0.31
N SER A 72 -2.67 14.63 -1.03
CA SER A 72 -3.87 15.22 -0.45
C SER A 72 -4.76 14.17 0.26
N LEU A 73 -4.88 12.98 -0.33
CA LEU A 73 -5.61 11.85 0.26
C LEU A 73 -4.97 11.40 1.58
N ILE A 74 -3.64 11.26 1.63
CA ILE A 74 -2.93 10.91 2.86
C ILE A 74 -3.10 11.98 3.94
N ALA A 75 -2.96 13.26 3.57
CA ALA A 75 -3.16 14.36 4.51
C ALA A 75 -4.59 14.37 5.09
N SER A 76 -5.60 14.06 4.28
CA SER A 76 -7.02 14.11 4.69
C SER A 76 -7.49 12.86 5.43
N TYR A 77 -6.93 11.69 5.11
CA TYR A 77 -7.48 10.40 5.49
C TYR A 77 -6.48 9.44 6.17
N ALA A 78 -5.23 9.85 6.41
CA ALA A 78 -4.25 8.99 7.08
C ALA A 78 -3.44 9.66 8.21
N VAL A 79 -3.13 10.97 8.14
CA VAL A 79 -2.25 11.62 9.13
C VAL A 79 -2.89 11.74 10.52
N ASP A 80 -4.17 12.12 10.60
CA ASP A 80 -4.91 12.33 11.85
C ASP A 80 -6.02 11.29 12.05
N ARG A 81 -5.87 10.10 11.47
CA ARG A 81 -6.84 9.00 11.55
C ARG A 81 -6.33 7.86 12.41
N SER A 82 -7.26 7.01 12.88
CA SER A 82 -6.90 5.84 13.66
C SER A 82 -6.01 4.91 12.84
N LEU A 83 -4.92 4.40 13.45
CA LEU A 83 -4.06 3.40 12.81
C LEU A 83 -4.83 2.12 12.44
N SER A 84 -5.95 1.83 13.10
CA SER A 84 -6.82 0.70 12.76
C SER A 84 -7.42 0.78 11.35
N GLU A 85 -7.47 1.97 10.74
CA GLU A 85 -8.01 2.18 9.40
C GLU A 85 -6.92 2.04 8.32
N THR A 86 -5.71 2.50 8.62
CA THR A 86 -4.61 2.60 7.64
C THR A 86 -3.66 1.41 7.68
N TYR A 87 -3.44 0.81 8.85
CA TYR A 87 -2.55 -0.34 9.00
C TYR A 87 -3.00 -1.56 8.17
N PRO A 88 -4.27 -2.02 8.23
CA PRO A 88 -4.69 -3.19 7.46
C PRO A 88 -4.53 -2.99 5.95
N LEU A 89 -4.76 -1.76 5.47
CA LEU A 89 -4.56 -1.40 4.06
C LEU A 89 -3.09 -1.49 3.66
N ALA A 90 -2.17 -0.94 4.45
CA ALA A 90 -0.74 -1.05 4.19
C ALA A 90 -0.25 -2.50 4.19
N VAL A 91 -0.76 -3.34 5.10
CA VAL A 91 -0.47 -4.78 5.12
C VAL A 91 -0.93 -5.44 3.82
N ALA A 92 -2.18 -5.22 3.40
CA ALA A 92 -2.72 -5.82 2.18
C ALA A 92 -1.94 -5.41 0.92
N ILE A 93 -1.50 -4.15 0.85
CA ILE A 93 -0.66 -3.64 -0.24
C ILE A 93 0.69 -4.37 -0.29
N LEU A 94 1.35 -4.54 0.86
CA LEU A 94 2.66 -5.18 0.92
C LEU A 94 2.59 -6.70 0.77
N ASP A 95 1.52 -7.35 1.24
CA ASP A 95 1.25 -8.76 0.95
C ASP A 95 1.10 -8.99 -0.56
N ALA A 96 0.33 -8.13 -1.24
CA ALA A 96 0.17 -8.17 -2.70
C ALA A 96 1.50 -7.97 -3.43
N LEU A 97 2.37 -7.10 -2.91
CA LEU A 97 3.72 -6.89 -3.43
C LEU A 97 4.62 -8.12 -3.23
N TRP A 98 4.57 -8.72 -2.04
CA TRP A 98 5.50 -9.75 -1.61
C TRP A 98 5.20 -11.12 -2.21
N PHE A 99 3.93 -11.51 -2.24
CA PHE A 99 3.50 -12.84 -2.70
C PHE A 99 2.93 -12.81 -4.12
N GLY A 100 2.64 -11.63 -4.66
CA GLY A 100 1.66 -11.50 -5.73
C GLY A 100 0.25 -11.69 -5.19
N GLN A 101 -0.77 -11.30 -5.96
CA GLN A 101 -2.14 -11.67 -5.59
C GLN A 101 -2.31 -13.19 -5.76
N PRO A 102 -2.93 -13.89 -4.80
CA PRO A 102 -3.45 -15.21 -5.08
C PRO A 102 -4.38 -15.07 -6.28
N HIS A 103 -4.17 -15.87 -7.32
CA HIS A 103 -5.15 -16.04 -8.38
C HIS A 103 -6.47 -16.35 -7.68
N GLU A 104 -7.52 -15.56 -7.94
CA GLU A 104 -8.85 -15.91 -7.46
C GLU A 104 -9.12 -17.36 -7.88
N ALA A 105 -9.14 -18.27 -6.92
CA ALA A 105 -9.82 -19.52 -7.11
C ALA A 105 -11.28 -19.12 -7.29
N SER A 106 -11.74 -19.12 -8.54
CA SER A 106 -13.15 -19.15 -8.87
C SER A 106 -13.75 -20.28 -8.05
N ASN A 107 -14.41 -19.96 -6.94
CA ASN A 107 -15.20 -20.90 -6.18
C ASN A 107 -16.39 -21.28 -7.06
N GLY A 108 -16.16 -22.30 -7.90
CA GLY A 108 -17.22 -23.07 -8.52
C GLY A 108 -18.05 -23.68 -7.40
N GLN A 109 -19.20 -23.09 -7.16
CA GLN A 109 -20.30 -23.73 -6.45
C GLN A 109 -20.60 -25.07 -7.14
N THR A 110 -20.45 -26.18 -6.43
CA THR A 110 -21.34 -27.35 -6.52
C THR A 110 -21.28 -28.10 -5.20
#